data_AF-A0A164R2X0-F1
#
_entry.id   AF-A0A164R2X0-F1
#
_cell.length_a   1.000
_cell.length_b   1.000
_cell.length_c   1.000
_cell.angle_alpha   90.00
_cell.angle_beta   90.00
_cell.angle_gamma   90.00
#
_symmetry.space_group_name_H-M   'P 1'
#
loop_
_entity.id
_entity.type
_entity.pdbx_description
1 polymer ?
#
loop_
_entity_poly.entity_id
_entity_poly.type
_entity_poly.pdbx_seq_one_letter_code
_entity_poly.pdbx_strand_id
1 'polypeptide(L)'
;MRAPARIGLYAVGLGVVFAASAAVAAAVVPEGAAPAPAASHAPEQHVATGDTPEQESTRGTDVTRGLSLEQAGYTLGEVTAPSTVGEAGELAFTVTDPADEPVTEFDVSHEQRLHLIVVRSDGAHFRHVHPVMDADGRWSLPWTWDAAGTYRVYADAAPSAGDAVTLTRTVDVAGDVVPVRAAEVSTTASVDGYDVALDGQLEAGTSSRLTVEVTRDGEPVTTLEPYLGAYGHLVALRDGDLAYLHAHPEGDEPEAGQGSGPTVSFGVEAPTPGRYLLYLDFQVESQVRTAAFVVEATADGAPAPDDAPAAGHDPATHDH
;
A
#
# COMPACT_ATOMS: atom_id res chain seq x y z
N MET A 1 35.66 38.72 12.54
CA MET A 1 34.70 39.13 11.50
C MET A 1 33.29 39.02 12.07
N ARG A 2 32.45 40.06 11.92
CA ARG A 2 31.08 40.08 12.47
C ARG A 2 30.15 39.23 11.58
N ALA A 3 29.25 38.46 12.19
CA ALA A 3 28.30 37.56 11.52
C ALA A 3 27.61 38.11 10.24
N PRO A 4 27.14 39.37 10.16
CA PRO A 4 26.52 39.90 8.93
C PRO A 4 27.47 39.96 7.73
N ALA A 5 28.77 40.13 7.95
CA ALA A 5 29.75 40.13 6.86
C ALA A 5 29.98 38.73 6.27
N ARG A 6 29.80 37.67 7.07
CA ARG A 6 29.88 36.29 6.58
C ARG A 6 28.66 35.93 5.75
N ILE A 7 27.46 36.30 6.21
CA ILE A 7 26.20 36.07 5.49
C ILE A 7 26.22 36.78 4.13
N GLY A 8 26.69 38.04 4.10
CA GLY A 8 26.86 38.77 2.84
C GLY A 8 27.81 38.07 1.86
N LEU A 9 28.92 37.51 2.35
CA LEU A 9 29.87 36.78 1.52
C LEU A 9 29.28 35.47 0.95
N TYR A 10 28.50 34.74 1.76
CA TYR A 10 27.81 33.53 1.31
C TYR A 10 26.73 33.83 0.26
N ALA A 11 25.93 34.88 0.45
CA ALA A 11 24.91 35.27 -0.52
C ALA A 11 25.53 35.65 -1.88
N VAL A 12 26.65 36.38 -1.86
CA VAL A 12 27.39 36.72 -3.09
C VAL A 12 27.97 35.46 -3.73
N GLY A 13 28.56 34.55 -2.95
CA GLY A 13 29.08 33.28 -3.43
C GLY A 13 28.01 32.42 -4.12
N LEU A 14 26.83 32.28 -3.48
CA LEU A 14 25.68 31.57 -4.04
C LEU A 14 25.17 32.21 -5.34
N GLY A 15 25.10 33.54 -5.39
CA GLY A 15 24.69 34.25 -6.60
C GLY A 15 25.64 34.03 -7.78
N VAL A 16 26.95 34.00 -7.52
CA VAL A 16 27.97 33.72 -8.54
C VAL A 16 27.86 32.28 -9.06
N VAL A 17 27.69 31.32 -8.14
CA VAL A 17 27.51 29.90 -8.53
C VAL A 17 26.24 29.73 -9.35
N PHE A 18 25.13 30.35 -8.94
CA PHE A 18 23.86 30.29 -9.68
C PHE A 18 23.98 30.86 -11.10
N ALA A 19 24.61 32.04 -11.24
CA ALA A 19 24.81 32.67 -12.54
C ALA A 19 25.74 31.85 -13.45
N ALA A 20 26.80 31.26 -12.90
CA ALA A 20 27.71 30.40 -13.65
C ALA A 20 26.99 29.12 -14.13
N SER A 21 26.20 28.49 -13.26
CA SER A 21 25.40 27.31 -13.60
C SER A 21 24.37 27.61 -14.69
N ALA A 22 23.67 28.76 -14.61
CA ALA A 22 22.71 29.19 -15.62
C ALA A 22 23.37 29.45 -16.99
N ALA A 23 24.57 30.05 -17.00
CA ALA A 23 25.31 30.30 -18.23
C ALA A 23 25.81 28.99 -18.88
N VAL A 24 26.28 28.02 -18.08
CA VAL A 24 26.66 26.68 -18.57
C VAL A 24 25.45 25.94 -19.11
N ALA A 25 24.30 25.99 -18.42
CA ALA A 25 23.06 25.39 -18.89
C ALA A 25 22.64 25.99 -20.25
N ALA A 26 22.66 27.31 -20.40
CA ALA A 26 22.33 27.97 -21.67
C ALA A 26 23.30 27.63 -22.82
N ALA A 27 24.56 27.27 -22.52
CA ALA A 27 25.56 26.93 -23.53
C ALA A 27 25.54 25.44 -23.94
N VAL A 28 25.03 24.56 -23.08
CA VAL A 28 25.08 23.10 -23.27
C VAL A 28 23.72 22.51 -23.62
N VAL A 29 22.62 23.17 -23.22
CA VAL A 29 21.25 22.69 -23.48
C VAL A 29 20.79 23.13 -24.88
N PRO A 30 20.42 22.19 -25.78
CA PRO A 30 19.90 22.52 -27.11
C PRO A 30 18.60 23.31 -27.02
N GLU A 31 18.43 24.30 -27.91
CA GLU A 31 17.20 25.08 -28.09
C GLU A 31 16.07 24.16 -28.60
N GLY A 32 15.43 23.45 -27.68
CA GLY A 32 14.43 22.42 -27.97
C GLY A 32 14.27 21.37 -26.85
N ALA A 33 15.16 21.36 -25.86
CA ALA A 33 15.06 20.47 -24.70
C ALA A 33 14.12 20.97 -23.59
N ALA A 34 13.52 22.17 -23.74
CA ALA A 34 12.54 22.67 -22.80
C ALA A 34 11.14 22.11 -23.15
N PRO A 35 10.44 21.42 -22.23
CA PRO A 35 9.05 21.08 -22.45
C PRO A 35 8.22 22.37 -22.61
N ALA A 36 7.31 22.37 -23.57
CA ALA A 36 6.40 23.49 -23.79
C ALA A 36 5.61 23.79 -22.50
N PRO A 37 5.43 25.06 -22.11
CA PRO A 37 4.57 25.39 -20.99
C PRO A 37 3.15 24.92 -21.31
N ALA A 38 2.59 24.07 -20.44
CA ALA A 38 1.21 23.66 -20.54
C ALA A 38 0.30 24.90 -20.54
N ALA A 39 -0.63 24.95 -21.49
CA ALA A 39 -1.61 26.01 -21.58
C ALA A 39 -2.46 26.03 -20.30
N SER A 40 -2.45 27.16 -19.58
CA SER A 40 -3.36 27.40 -18.46
C SER A 40 -4.80 27.36 -18.96
N HIS A 41 -5.57 26.35 -18.56
CA HIS A 41 -7.02 26.35 -18.73
C HIS A 41 -7.65 27.36 -17.77
N ALA A 42 -8.45 28.28 -18.32
CA ALA A 42 -9.28 29.22 -17.56
C ALA A 42 -10.43 28.47 -16.85
N PRO A 43 -10.95 28.97 -15.72
CA PRO A 43 -12.03 28.29 -15.01
C PRO A 43 -13.36 28.55 -15.72
N GLU A 44 -13.97 27.50 -16.28
CA GLU A 44 -15.37 27.53 -16.70
C GLU A 44 -16.27 27.26 -15.49
N GLN A 45 -17.26 28.13 -15.31
CA GLN A 45 -18.26 28.07 -14.25
C GLN A 45 -19.30 27.02 -14.61
N HIS A 46 -19.43 25.96 -13.82
CA HIS A 46 -20.55 25.02 -13.92
C HIS A 46 -21.56 25.28 -12.81
N VAL A 47 -22.78 25.58 -13.26
CA VAL A 47 -23.99 25.81 -12.48
C VAL A 47 -24.47 24.49 -11.89
N ALA A 48 -24.81 24.51 -10.60
CA ALA A 48 -25.40 23.39 -9.87
C ALA A 48 -26.88 23.19 -10.23
N THR A 49 -27.24 21.93 -10.51
CA THR A 49 -28.60 21.38 -10.31
C THR A 49 -28.43 19.98 -9.75
N GLY A 50 -29.05 19.71 -8.60
CA GLY A 50 -28.82 18.50 -7.80
C GLY A 50 -29.71 17.31 -8.16
N ASP A 51 -29.25 16.12 -7.74
CA ASP A 51 -29.99 15.16 -6.89
C ASP A 51 -29.07 13.95 -6.55
N THR A 52 -28.82 13.72 -5.24
CA THR A 52 -28.54 12.46 -4.46
C THR A 52 -27.39 11.50 -4.88
N PRO A 53 -26.60 10.91 -3.92
CA PRO A 53 -25.20 10.55 -4.17
C PRO A 53 -24.99 9.08 -4.56
N GLU A 54 -24.33 8.86 -5.70
CA GLU A 54 -23.38 7.76 -5.88
C GLU A 54 -21.98 8.40 -5.77
N GLN A 55 -21.13 7.87 -4.89
CA GLN A 55 -19.76 8.37 -4.73
C GLN A 55 -18.94 7.99 -5.97
N GLU A 56 -19.05 8.79 -7.03
CA GLU A 56 -18.05 8.84 -8.08
C GLU A 56 -16.82 9.58 -7.54
N SER A 57 -15.74 8.83 -7.34
CA SER A 57 -14.41 9.36 -7.09
C SER A 57 -14.06 10.36 -8.20
N THR A 58 -14.07 11.64 -7.85
CA THR A 58 -13.60 12.71 -8.71
C THR A 58 -12.14 12.44 -9.09
N ARG A 59 -11.85 12.38 -10.40
CA ARG A 59 -10.49 12.42 -10.97
C ARG A 59 -9.76 13.70 -10.54
N GLY A 60 -9.23 13.69 -9.33
CA GLY A 60 -8.11 14.52 -8.88
C GLY A 60 -6.93 13.58 -8.74
N THR A 61 -5.76 14.02 -9.22
CA THR A 61 -4.45 13.35 -9.12
C THR A 61 -4.40 12.27 -8.04
N ASP A 62 -4.45 11.00 -8.43
CA ASP A 62 -4.37 9.88 -7.49
C ASP A 62 -3.00 9.94 -6.78
N VAL A 63 -3.02 10.53 -5.58
CA VAL A 63 -1.83 10.65 -4.77
C VAL A 63 -1.59 9.27 -4.20
N THR A 64 -0.51 8.63 -4.65
CA THR A 64 -0.05 7.35 -4.12
C THR A 64 -0.12 7.34 -2.59
N ARG A 65 -1.05 6.55 -2.02
CA ARG A 65 -1.35 6.54 -0.58
C ARG A 65 -0.22 5.88 0.22
N GLY A 66 -0.18 6.15 1.53
CA GLY A 66 0.76 5.49 2.45
C GLY A 66 2.24 5.84 2.24
N LEU A 67 2.54 6.90 1.46
CA LEU A 67 3.90 7.45 1.32
C LEU A 67 4.11 8.75 2.09
N SER A 68 3.02 9.40 2.54
CA SER A 68 3.09 10.68 3.23
C SER A 68 2.94 10.52 4.75
N LEU A 69 3.68 11.34 5.49
CA LEU A 69 3.51 11.49 6.95
C LEU A 69 2.20 12.26 7.28
N GLU A 70 1.68 13.01 6.31
CA GLU A 70 0.51 13.88 6.43
C GLU A 70 -0.46 13.64 5.26
N GLN A 71 -1.75 13.56 5.55
CA GLN A 71 -2.82 13.57 4.55
C GLN A 71 -3.93 14.51 5.02
N ALA A 72 -4.28 15.51 4.20
CA ALA A 72 -5.29 16.52 4.53
C ALA A 72 -5.05 17.22 5.89
N GLY A 73 -3.79 17.41 6.28
CA GLY A 73 -3.39 17.97 7.57
C GLY A 73 -3.45 17.01 8.76
N TYR A 74 -3.99 15.79 8.59
CA TYR A 74 -3.87 14.75 9.60
C TYR A 74 -2.46 14.15 9.58
N THR A 75 -1.90 13.84 10.75
CA THR A 75 -0.57 13.20 10.85
C THR A 75 -0.55 11.99 11.76
N LEU A 76 0.33 11.04 11.46
CA LEU A 76 0.69 9.99 12.41
C LEU A 76 1.78 10.52 13.34
N GLY A 77 1.47 10.57 14.62
CA GLY A 77 2.37 10.97 15.69
C GLY A 77 3.59 10.06 15.80
N GLU A 78 4.44 10.31 16.80
CA GLU A 78 5.56 9.43 17.08
C GLU A 78 5.06 8.02 17.42
N VAL A 79 5.63 7.02 16.74
CA VAL A 79 5.37 5.61 17.05
C VAL A 79 6.39 5.16 18.09
N THR A 80 5.92 4.91 19.30
CA THR A 80 6.71 4.31 20.39
C THR A 80 6.56 2.79 20.33
N ALA A 81 7.66 2.06 20.40
CA ALA A 81 7.70 0.59 20.40
C ALA A 81 9.02 0.10 21.04
N PRO A 82 9.14 -1.18 21.44
CA PRO A 82 10.43 -1.78 21.76
C PRO A 82 11.45 -1.53 20.64
N SER A 83 12.72 -1.32 20.99
CA SER A 83 13.75 -0.98 20.00
C SER A 83 14.60 -2.17 19.57
N THR A 84 14.38 -3.35 20.17
CA THR A 84 15.14 -4.57 19.90
C THR A 84 14.24 -5.78 19.71
N VAL A 85 14.77 -6.81 19.06
CA VAL A 85 14.07 -8.08 18.79
C VAL A 85 13.84 -8.87 20.08
N GLY A 86 12.65 -9.45 20.22
CA GLY A 86 12.28 -10.30 21.36
C GLY A 86 11.96 -9.56 22.67
N GLU A 87 12.13 -8.24 22.71
CA GLU A 87 11.70 -7.41 23.84
C GLU A 87 10.18 -7.22 23.81
N ALA A 88 9.51 -7.69 24.86
CA ALA A 88 8.09 -7.46 25.05
C ALA A 88 7.84 -6.02 25.52
N GLY A 89 6.88 -5.34 24.91
CA GLY A 89 6.44 -4.02 25.32
C GLY A 89 5.12 -3.65 24.66
N GLU A 90 4.96 -2.36 24.33
CA GLU A 90 3.77 -1.79 23.73
C GLU A 90 4.17 -1.03 22.48
N LEU A 91 3.40 -1.19 21.39
CA LEU A 91 3.41 -0.26 20.26
C LEU A 91 2.30 0.75 20.48
N ALA A 92 2.62 2.05 20.44
CA ALA A 92 1.65 3.11 20.64
C ALA A 92 1.95 4.39 19.87
N PHE A 93 0.89 5.11 19.52
CA PHE A 93 0.92 6.35 18.74
C PHE A 93 -0.38 7.16 18.93
N THR A 94 -0.43 8.35 18.34
CA THR A 94 -1.64 9.17 18.20
C THR A 94 -1.81 9.56 16.73
N VAL A 95 -3.04 9.83 16.32
CA VAL A 95 -3.32 10.56 15.07
C VAL A 95 -3.69 11.98 15.47
N THR A 96 -3.06 12.98 14.86
CA THR A 96 -3.38 14.38 15.11
C THR A 96 -4.09 15.00 13.92
N ASP A 97 -4.92 15.99 14.20
CA ASP A 97 -5.61 16.79 13.19
C ASP A 97 -4.73 17.96 12.68
N PRO A 98 -5.23 18.79 11.75
CA PRO A 98 -4.49 19.95 11.24
C PRO A 98 -4.17 21.04 12.28
N ALA A 99 -4.77 20.97 13.47
CA ALA A 99 -4.49 21.85 14.60
C ALA A 99 -3.48 21.23 15.60
N ASP A 100 -2.88 20.08 15.26
CA ASP A 100 -2.01 19.27 16.10
C ASP A 100 -2.70 18.72 17.37
N GLU A 101 -4.03 18.61 17.36
CA GLU A 101 -4.80 18.04 18.46
C GLU A 101 -5.04 16.53 18.22
N PRO A 102 -4.97 15.66 19.27
CA PRO A 102 -5.29 14.25 19.12
C PRO A 102 -6.73 14.03 18.65
N VAL A 103 -6.90 13.25 17.60
CA VAL A 103 -8.23 12.82 17.14
C VAL A 103 -8.74 11.74 18.08
N THR A 104 -9.96 11.90 18.57
CA THR A 104 -10.61 10.94 19.49
C THR A 104 -11.90 10.33 18.93
N GLU A 105 -12.31 10.72 17.72
CA GLU A 105 -13.52 10.23 17.06
C GLU A 105 -13.18 9.72 15.66
N PHE A 106 -13.48 8.43 15.45
CA PHE A 106 -13.24 7.72 14.20
C PHE A 106 -14.46 6.87 13.87
N ASP A 107 -14.80 6.85 12.59
CA ASP A 107 -15.83 5.98 12.04
C ASP A 107 -15.34 4.53 12.02
N VAL A 108 -16.29 3.60 12.13
CA VAL A 108 -15.99 2.16 12.08
C VAL A 108 -16.02 1.71 10.62
N SER A 109 -14.92 1.14 10.15
CA SER A 109 -14.78 0.47 8.86
C SER A 109 -14.28 -0.95 9.11
N HIS A 110 -14.88 -1.97 8.45
CA HIS A 110 -14.51 -3.38 8.66
C HIS A 110 -14.48 -3.77 10.15
N GLU A 111 -15.52 -3.36 10.89
CA GLU A 111 -15.69 -3.58 12.34
C GLU A 111 -14.65 -2.93 13.25
N GLN A 112 -13.69 -2.18 12.70
CA GLN A 112 -12.63 -1.51 13.46
C GLN A 112 -12.61 -0.02 13.18
N ARG A 113 -12.05 0.75 14.10
CA ARG A 113 -11.86 2.20 13.90
C ARG A 113 -10.53 2.51 13.21
N LEU A 114 -9.58 1.58 13.27
CA LEU A 114 -8.24 1.73 12.71
C LEU A 114 -7.67 0.36 12.36
N HIS A 115 -7.12 0.26 11.16
CA HIS A 115 -6.25 -0.84 10.76
C HIS A 115 -4.80 -0.40 10.83
N LEU A 116 -3.99 -1.14 11.59
CA LEU A 116 -2.56 -0.90 11.69
C LEU A 116 -1.83 -1.96 10.87
N ILE A 117 -1.14 -1.52 9.82
CA ILE A 117 -0.29 -2.37 9.01
C ILE A 117 1.15 -2.10 9.41
N VAL A 118 1.91 -3.16 9.72
CA VAL A 118 3.33 -3.07 10.01
C VAL A 118 4.07 -4.03 9.11
N VAL A 119 5.05 -3.54 8.35
CA VAL A 119 5.78 -4.35 7.36
C VAL A 119 7.22 -3.87 7.27
N ARG A 120 8.17 -4.78 7.11
CA ARG A 120 9.58 -4.42 6.96
C ARG A 120 9.80 -3.80 5.57
N SER A 121 10.85 -2.99 5.41
CA SER A 121 11.19 -2.32 4.16
C SER A 121 11.43 -3.25 2.96
N ASP A 122 11.68 -4.54 3.19
CA ASP A 122 11.79 -5.58 2.17
C ASP A 122 10.50 -6.40 1.97
N GLY A 123 9.37 -5.97 2.57
CA GLY A 123 8.09 -6.66 2.51
C GLY A 123 7.93 -7.79 3.52
N ALA A 124 8.99 -8.24 4.18
CA ALA A 124 8.88 -9.32 5.14
C ALA A 124 8.20 -8.87 6.44
N HIS A 125 7.79 -9.85 7.26
CA HIS A 125 7.24 -9.62 8.60
C HIS A 125 6.02 -8.68 8.62
N PHE A 126 5.16 -8.80 7.60
CA PHE A 126 3.86 -8.14 7.58
C PHE A 126 3.00 -8.56 8.77
N ARG A 127 2.31 -7.59 9.37
CA ARG A 127 1.25 -7.80 10.37
C ARG A 127 0.14 -6.79 10.14
N HIS A 128 -1.09 -7.26 10.17
CA HIS A 128 -2.31 -6.46 10.20
C HIS A 128 -2.95 -6.61 11.57
N VAL A 129 -2.93 -5.53 12.35
CA VAL A 129 -3.37 -5.54 13.76
C VAL A 129 -4.28 -4.36 14.06
N HIS A 130 -5.00 -4.44 15.17
CA HIS A 130 -6.03 -3.48 15.56
C HIS A 130 -5.73 -2.98 16.98
N PRO A 131 -4.99 -1.87 17.14
CA PRO A 131 -4.78 -1.27 18.45
C PRO A 131 -6.11 -0.77 19.03
N VAL A 132 -6.14 -0.60 20.34
CA VAL A 132 -7.26 0.04 21.04
C VAL A 132 -6.91 1.49 21.35
N MET A 133 -7.89 2.38 21.21
CA MET A 133 -7.75 3.79 21.55
C MET A 133 -8.27 4.06 22.96
N ASP A 134 -7.52 4.81 23.75
CA ASP A 134 -8.00 5.35 25.02
C ASP A 134 -8.79 6.66 24.85
N ALA A 135 -9.20 7.26 25.97
CA ALA A 135 -10.00 8.49 25.96
C ALA A 135 -9.22 9.73 25.51
N ASP A 136 -7.88 9.68 25.51
CA ASP A 136 -7.00 10.78 25.14
C ASP A 136 -6.54 10.67 23.66
N GLY A 137 -7.07 9.69 22.91
CA GLY A 137 -6.74 9.48 21.50
C GLY A 137 -5.46 8.67 21.27
N ARG A 138 -4.89 8.05 22.31
CA ARG A 138 -3.71 7.20 22.19
C ARG A 138 -4.14 5.79 21.80
N TRP A 139 -3.57 5.32 20.71
CA TRP A 139 -3.69 3.96 20.21
C TRP A 139 -2.57 3.10 20.79
N SER A 140 -2.88 1.89 21.25
CA SER A 140 -1.88 0.98 21.79
C SER A 140 -2.23 -0.50 21.64
N LEU A 141 -1.21 -1.35 21.60
CA LEU A 141 -1.32 -2.80 21.74
C LEU A 141 -0.02 -3.42 22.30
N PRO A 142 -0.08 -4.60 22.94
CA PRO A 142 1.11 -5.37 23.25
C PRO A 142 1.90 -5.70 21.98
N TRP A 143 3.22 -5.55 22.03
CA TRP A 143 4.07 -5.73 20.86
C TRP A 143 5.41 -6.38 21.18
N THR A 144 5.91 -7.15 20.21
CA THR A 144 7.26 -7.71 20.20
C THR A 144 7.72 -7.81 18.75
N TRP A 145 8.97 -7.42 18.47
CA TRP A 145 9.56 -7.59 17.14
C TRP A 145 10.19 -8.97 17.00
N ASP A 146 9.88 -9.67 15.90
CA ASP A 146 10.45 -10.99 15.61
C ASP A 146 11.77 -10.91 14.84
N ALA A 147 12.02 -9.76 14.19
CA ALA A 147 13.21 -9.52 13.40
C ALA A 147 13.61 -8.04 13.44
N ALA A 148 14.90 -7.81 13.22
CA ALA A 148 15.46 -6.47 13.11
C ALA A 148 15.20 -5.89 11.71
N GLY A 149 15.33 -4.57 11.59
CA GLY A 149 15.22 -3.84 10.35
C GLY A 149 14.40 -2.57 10.47
N THR A 150 14.22 -1.91 9.32
CA THR A 150 13.38 -0.72 9.21
C THR A 150 11.98 -1.14 8.80
N TYR A 151 11.00 -0.77 9.60
CA TYR A 151 9.58 -1.09 9.39
C TYR A 151 8.81 0.15 9.00
N ARG A 152 7.90 -0.01 8.05
CA ARG A 152 6.86 0.97 7.78
C ARG A 152 5.60 0.58 8.54
N VAL A 153 5.01 1.57 9.20
CA VAL A 153 3.75 1.48 9.92
C VAL A 153 2.73 2.33 9.18
N TYR A 154 1.54 1.80 8.95
CA TYR A 154 0.41 2.54 8.37
C TYR A 154 -0.74 2.53 9.36
N ALA A 155 -1.31 3.71 9.58
CA ALA A 155 -2.61 3.87 10.21
C ALA A 155 -3.62 4.19 9.11
N ASP A 156 -4.48 3.22 8.80
CA ASP A 156 -5.62 3.40 7.90
C ASP A 156 -6.88 3.58 8.73
N ALA A 157 -7.46 4.78 8.67
CA ALA A 157 -8.55 5.19 9.55
C ALA A 157 -9.43 6.26 8.91
N ALA A 158 -10.65 6.41 9.40
CA ALA A 158 -11.58 7.46 8.99
C ALA A 158 -11.92 8.37 10.18
N PRO A 159 -11.21 9.50 10.36
CA PRO A 159 -11.61 10.51 11.33
C PRO A 159 -13.04 10.99 11.05
N SER A 160 -13.92 11.02 12.05
CA SER A 160 -15.33 11.38 11.82
C SER A 160 -15.55 12.82 11.33
N ALA A 161 -14.54 13.69 11.46
CA ALA A 161 -14.56 15.08 11.02
C ALA A 161 -13.98 15.30 9.60
N GLY A 162 -13.57 14.23 8.89
CA GLY A 162 -12.95 14.35 7.57
C GLY A 162 -13.02 13.08 6.73
N ASP A 163 -12.24 13.05 5.65
CA ASP A 163 -12.13 11.88 4.77
C ASP A 163 -11.22 10.80 5.38
N ALA A 164 -11.34 9.57 4.87
CA ALA A 164 -10.43 8.48 5.22
C ALA A 164 -8.97 8.83 4.88
N VAL A 165 -8.05 8.46 5.77
CA VAL A 165 -6.62 8.74 5.67
C VAL A 165 -5.80 7.47 5.83
N THR A 166 -4.71 7.38 5.06
CA THR A 166 -3.70 6.34 5.22
C THR A 166 -2.36 7.01 5.54
N LEU A 167 -2.07 7.12 6.83
CA LEU A 167 -0.90 7.84 7.35
C LEU A 167 0.23 6.87 7.61
N THR A 168 1.48 7.27 7.41
CA THR A 168 2.62 6.37 7.61
C THR A 168 3.73 6.95 8.47
N ARG A 169 4.50 6.08 9.13
CA ARG A 169 5.73 6.35 9.86
C ARG A 169 6.71 5.20 9.66
N THR A 170 7.99 5.48 9.87
CA THR A 170 9.04 4.45 9.88
C THR A 170 9.54 4.24 11.30
N VAL A 171 9.78 2.98 11.66
CA VAL A 171 10.34 2.53 12.95
C VAL A 171 11.57 1.67 12.69
N ASP A 172 12.68 1.97 13.36
CA ASP A 172 13.90 1.18 13.26
C ASP A 172 14.03 0.22 14.46
N VAL A 173 14.25 -1.06 14.15
CA VAL A 173 14.44 -2.13 15.14
C VAL A 173 15.89 -2.59 15.07
N ALA A 174 16.61 -2.43 16.17
CA ALA A 174 18.02 -2.77 16.25
C ALA A 174 18.24 -4.29 16.28
N GLY A 175 19.30 -4.72 15.58
CA GLY A 175 19.76 -6.09 15.50
C GLY A 175 20.33 -6.42 14.12
N ASP A 176 20.66 -7.68 13.91
CA ASP A 176 21.18 -8.15 12.62
C ASP A 176 20.04 -8.29 11.60
N VAL A 177 20.17 -7.58 10.48
CA VAL A 177 19.19 -7.64 9.39
C VAL A 177 19.68 -8.65 8.35
N VAL A 178 18.88 -9.69 8.13
CA VAL A 178 19.02 -10.58 6.98
C VAL A 178 17.87 -10.26 6.02
N PRO A 179 18.13 -9.54 4.92
CA PRO A 179 17.11 -9.20 3.95
C PRO A 179 16.49 -10.47 3.37
N VAL A 180 15.16 -10.51 3.29
CA VAL A 180 14.47 -11.54 2.52
C VAL A 180 14.59 -11.10 1.06
N ARG A 181 15.23 -11.94 0.24
CA ARG A 181 15.30 -11.66 -1.21
C ARG A 181 13.87 -11.58 -1.72
N ALA A 182 13.55 -10.53 -2.49
CA ALA A 182 12.26 -10.39 -3.13
C ALA A 182 11.91 -11.71 -3.83
N ALA A 183 10.80 -12.32 -3.43
CA ALA A 183 10.34 -13.56 -4.01
C ALA A 183 10.12 -13.36 -5.52
N GLU A 184 10.31 -14.43 -6.28
CA GLU A 184 9.83 -14.46 -7.66
C GLU A 184 8.33 -14.16 -7.67
N VAL A 185 7.83 -13.62 -8.78
CA VAL A 185 6.39 -13.44 -8.97
C VAL A 185 5.70 -14.77 -8.68
N SER A 186 4.78 -14.76 -7.73
CA SER A 186 4.05 -15.94 -7.28
C SER A 186 2.63 -15.54 -6.93
N THR A 187 1.69 -16.20 -7.60
CA THR A 187 0.26 -16.15 -7.31
C THR A 187 -0.19 -17.31 -6.41
N THR A 188 0.75 -18.03 -5.80
CA THR A 188 0.45 -19.11 -4.86
C THR A 188 1.22 -18.93 -3.55
N ALA A 189 0.60 -19.34 -2.45
CA ALA A 189 1.20 -19.31 -1.12
C ALA A 189 0.71 -20.50 -0.29
N SER A 190 1.58 -21.03 0.57
CA SER A 190 1.22 -22.06 1.55
C SER A 190 1.44 -21.51 2.96
N VAL A 191 0.42 -21.57 3.82
CA VAL A 191 0.45 -21.07 5.20
C VAL A 191 -0.31 -22.01 6.13
N ASP A 192 0.34 -22.48 7.19
CA ASP A 192 -0.25 -23.36 8.22
C ASP A 192 -1.03 -24.57 7.67
N GLY A 193 -0.57 -25.15 6.56
CA GLY A 193 -1.18 -26.31 5.91
C GLY A 193 -2.32 -25.98 4.93
N TYR A 194 -2.58 -24.69 4.67
CA TYR A 194 -3.50 -24.23 3.63
C TYR A 194 -2.70 -23.82 2.39
N ASP A 195 -3.20 -24.17 1.22
CA ASP A 195 -2.72 -23.70 -0.06
C ASP A 195 -3.68 -22.66 -0.62
N VAL A 196 -3.14 -21.50 -0.94
CA VAL A 196 -3.90 -20.32 -1.36
C VAL A 196 -3.43 -19.91 -2.76
N ALA A 197 -4.36 -19.82 -3.70
CA ALA A 197 -4.11 -19.41 -5.08
C ALA A 197 -4.81 -18.08 -5.37
N LEU A 198 -4.12 -17.20 -6.08
CA LEU A 198 -4.61 -15.90 -6.52
C LEU A 198 -4.82 -15.95 -8.04
N ASP A 199 -6.07 -15.78 -8.48
CA ASP A 199 -6.46 -15.64 -9.87
C ASP A 199 -6.77 -14.18 -10.21
N GLY A 200 -6.54 -13.81 -11.47
CA GLY A 200 -6.67 -12.44 -11.96
C GLY A 200 -5.33 -11.77 -12.21
N GLN A 201 -5.38 -10.65 -12.92
CA GLN A 201 -4.22 -9.87 -13.32
C GLN A 201 -4.43 -8.42 -12.91
N LEU A 202 -3.40 -7.81 -12.31
CA LEU A 202 -3.42 -6.37 -12.04
C LEU A 202 -3.09 -5.60 -13.32
N GLU A 203 -3.90 -4.59 -13.59
CA GLU A 203 -3.70 -3.64 -14.67
C GLU A 203 -3.55 -2.24 -14.08
N ALA A 204 -2.51 -1.54 -14.50
CA ALA A 204 -2.21 -0.23 -13.96
C ALA A 204 -3.19 0.83 -14.44
N GLY A 205 -3.73 1.63 -13.52
CA GLY A 205 -4.65 2.73 -13.79
C GLY A 205 -6.12 2.31 -13.91
N THR A 206 -6.44 1.05 -13.64
CA THR A 206 -7.81 0.53 -13.60
C THR A 206 -8.03 -0.34 -12.36
N SER A 207 -9.29 -0.52 -11.99
CA SER A 207 -9.68 -1.50 -10.98
C SER A 207 -9.68 -2.89 -11.60
N SER A 208 -8.88 -3.79 -11.04
CA SER A 208 -8.80 -5.20 -11.42
C SER A 208 -9.45 -6.07 -10.37
N ARG A 209 -10.17 -7.11 -10.80
CA ARG A 209 -10.70 -8.13 -9.91
C ARG A 209 -9.65 -9.21 -9.69
N LEU A 210 -9.30 -9.45 -8.43
CA LEU A 210 -8.51 -10.59 -7.99
C LEU A 210 -9.40 -11.56 -7.23
N THR A 211 -9.24 -12.86 -7.47
CA THR A 211 -9.99 -13.90 -6.77
C THR A 211 -9.02 -14.82 -6.07
N VAL A 212 -9.15 -14.95 -4.77
CA VAL A 212 -8.41 -15.93 -4.00
C VAL A 212 -9.22 -17.21 -3.90
N GLU A 213 -8.59 -18.37 -4.06
CA GLU A 213 -9.10 -19.68 -3.67
C GLU A 213 -8.28 -20.27 -2.52
N VAL A 214 -8.95 -20.79 -1.49
CA VAL A 214 -8.33 -21.45 -0.34
C VAL A 214 -8.63 -22.94 -0.36
N THR A 215 -7.58 -23.76 -0.29
CA THR A 215 -7.66 -25.22 -0.24
C THR A 215 -6.84 -25.78 0.92
N ARG A 216 -7.17 -27.00 1.35
CA ARG A 216 -6.40 -27.75 2.36
C ARG A 216 -6.36 -29.21 1.90
N ASP A 217 -5.15 -29.77 1.80
CA ASP A 217 -4.95 -31.15 1.33
C ASP A 217 -5.61 -31.44 -0.05
N GLY A 218 -5.69 -30.42 -0.91
CA GLY A 218 -6.32 -30.48 -2.24
C GLY A 218 -7.85 -30.37 -2.23
N GLU A 219 -8.49 -30.18 -1.07
CA GLU A 219 -9.93 -29.99 -0.92
C GLU A 219 -10.27 -28.51 -0.72
N PRO A 220 -11.32 -27.97 -1.40
CA PRO A 220 -11.72 -26.58 -1.22
C PRO A 220 -12.23 -26.27 0.19
N VAL A 221 -11.77 -25.17 0.78
CA VAL A 221 -12.20 -24.73 2.12
C VAL A 221 -13.49 -23.92 2.01
N THR A 222 -14.61 -24.51 2.38
CA THR A 222 -15.94 -23.86 2.36
C THR A 222 -16.41 -23.38 3.72
N THR A 223 -15.46 -23.25 4.66
CA THR A 223 -15.69 -22.86 6.05
C THR A 223 -14.88 -21.62 6.43
N LEU A 224 -14.66 -20.71 5.47
CA LEU A 224 -14.07 -19.41 5.79
C LEU A 224 -14.98 -18.68 6.77
N GLU A 225 -14.41 -18.21 7.86
CA GLU A 225 -15.11 -17.46 8.90
C GLU A 225 -15.01 -15.96 8.62
N PRO A 226 -16.05 -15.18 8.96
CA PRO A 226 -15.96 -13.73 8.92
C PRO A 226 -14.91 -13.24 9.92
N TYR A 227 -14.01 -12.40 9.45
CA TYR A 227 -13.02 -11.67 10.25
C TYR A 227 -13.08 -10.21 9.81
N LEU A 228 -13.23 -9.25 10.74
CA LEU A 228 -13.31 -7.82 10.41
C LEU A 228 -14.41 -7.50 9.35
N GLY A 229 -15.58 -8.13 9.50
CA GLY A 229 -16.72 -7.92 8.60
C GLY A 229 -16.56 -8.43 7.17
N ALA A 230 -15.56 -9.26 6.85
CA ALA A 230 -15.44 -9.92 5.54
C ALA A 230 -14.88 -11.35 5.67
N TYR A 231 -14.93 -12.14 4.60
CA TYR A 231 -14.33 -13.48 4.57
C TYR A 231 -12.82 -13.47 4.24
N GLY A 232 -12.26 -12.29 4.01
CA GLY A 232 -10.82 -12.06 3.89
C GLY A 232 -10.50 -10.57 3.69
N HIS A 233 -9.27 -10.20 4.03
CA HIS A 233 -8.74 -8.83 3.91
C HIS A 233 -7.47 -8.85 3.10
N LEU A 234 -7.46 -8.10 1.99
CA LEU A 234 -6.30 -8.02 1.12
C LEU A 234 -5.63 -6.65 1.29
N VAL A 235 -4.37 -6.65 1.68
CA VAL A 235 -3.51 -5.46 1.64
C VAL A 235 -2.54 -5.61 0.49
N ALA A 236 -2.48 -4.61 -0.38
CA ALA A 236 -1.52 -4.55 -1.48
C ALA A 236 -0.55 -3.38 -1.28
N LEU A 237 0.74 -3.65 -1.43
CA LEU A 237 1.82 -2.67 -1.30
C LEU A 237 2.70 -2.68 -2.54
N ARG A 238 3.02 -1.51 -3.09
CA ARG A 238 3.99 -1.43 -4.19
C ARG A 238 5.37 -1.83 -3.69
N ASP A 239 6.04 -2.69 -4.42
CA ASP A 239 7.38 -3.10 -4.04
C ASP A 239 8.39 -1.95 -4.16
N GLY A 240 9.37 -1.94 -3.26
CA GLY A 240 10.40 -0.90 -3.14
C GLY A 240 10.02 0.26 -2.21
N ASP A 241 8.95 1.00 -2.51
CA ASP A 241 8.54 2.15 -1.68
C ASP A 241 7.37 1.89 -0.74
N LEU A 242 6.74 0.72 -0.87
CA LEU A 242 5.61 0.27 -0.06
C LEU A 242 4.45 1.27 -0.13
N ALA A 243 4.18 1.85 -1.29
CA ALA A 243 2.94 2.59 -1.49
C ALA A 243 1.73 1.70 -1.17
N TYR A 244 0.78 2.22 -0.39
CA TYR A 244 -0.43 1.49 -0.01
C TYR A 244 -1.46 1.55 -1.12
N LEU A 245 -2.06 0.40 -1.47
CA LEU A 245 -3.10 0.30 -2.49
C LEU A 245 -4.45 0.11 -1.83
N HIS A 246 -5.47 0.63 -2.49
CA HIS A 246 -6.84 0.39 -2.09
C HIS A 246 -7.29 -0.97 -2.61
N ALA A 247 -7.81 -1.80 -1.71
CA ALA A 247 -8.45 -3.06 -2.02
C ALA A 247 -9.73 -3.17 -1.18
N HIS A 248 -10.76 -3.78 -1.76
CA HIS A 248 -12.02 -4.00 -1.06
C HIS A 248 -12.60 -5.36 -1.43
N PRO A 249 -13.11 -6.12 -0.46
CA PRO A 249 -13.76 -7.39 -0.74
C PRO A 249 -15.00 -7.16 -1.59
N GLU A 250 -15.24 -8.06 -2.53
CA GLU A 250 -16.47 -8.13 -3.31
C GLU A 250 -17.39 -9.22 -2.75
N GLY A 251 -18.70 -8.99 -2.86
CA GLY A 251 -19.74 -9.93 -2.43
C GLY A 251 -20.60 -9.37 -1.31
N ASP A 252 -21.50 -10.22 -0.82
CA ASP A 252 -22.40 -9.87 0.28
C ASP A 252 -21.63 -9.80 1.61
N GLU A 253 -22.03 -8.88 2.48
CA GLU A 253 -21.52 -8.80 3.84
C GLU A 253 -21.82 -10.12 4.60
N PRO A 254 -20.87 -10.63 5.40
CA PRO A 254 -21.08 -11.87 6.13
C PRO A 254 -22.22 -11.78 7.14
N GLU A 255 -23.09 -12.79 7.17
CA GLU A 255 -24.03 -12.98 8.27
C GLU A 255 -23.39 -13.78 9.41
N ALA A 256 -23.75 -13.45 10.66
CA ALA A 256 -23.18 -14.12 11.83
C ALA A 256 -23.47 -15.64 11.80
N GLY A 257 -22.41 -16.45 11.83
CA GLY A 257 -22.48 -17.91 11.81
C GLY A 257 -22.61 -18.53 10.43
N GLN A 258 -22.58 -17.73 9.36
CA GLN A 258 -22.47 -18.22 8.00
C GLN A 258 -20.98 -18.35 7.63
N GLY A 259 -20.60 -19.51 7.07
CA GLY A 259 -19.31 -19.70 6.43
C GLY A 259 -19.38 -19.38 4.94
N SER A 260 -18.25 -19.07 4.34
CA SER A 260 -18.11 -18.86 2.89
C SER A 260 -16.94 -19.69 2.32
N GLY A 261 -16.71 -19.53 1.02
CA GLY A 261 -15.63 -20.15 0.29
C GLY A 261 -16.10 -21.07 -0.84
N PRO A 262 -15.15 -21.62 -1.61
CA PRO A 262 -13.71 -21.56 -1.37
C PRO A 262 -13.04 -20.27 -1.85
N THR A 263 -13.80 -19.37 -2.48
CA THR A 263 -13.27 -18.17 -3.10
C THR A 263 -13.68 -16.88 -2.41
N VAL A 264 -12.77 -15.91 -2.38
CA VAL A 264 -13.03 -14.51 -1.98
C VAL A 264 -12.50 -13.59 -3.08
N SER A 265 -13.31 -12.67 -3.57
CA SER A 265 -12.89 -11.71 -4.61
C SER A 265 -12.63 -10.33 -4.02
N PHE A 266 -11.75 -9.59 -4.68
CA PHE A 266 -11.36 -8.22 -4.30
C PHE A 266 -11.26 -7.36 -5.55
N GLY A 267 -11.77 -6.14 -5.47
CA GLY A 267 -11.40 -5.07 -6.40
C GLY A 267 -10.12 -4.42 -5.91
N VAL A 268 -9.10 -4.28 -6.78
CA VAL A 268 -7.80 -3.70 -6.46
C VAL A 268 -7.38 -2.73 -7.55
N GLU A 269 -6.96 -1.53 -7.17
CA GLU A 269 -6.49 -0.51 -8.11
C GLU A 269 -4.99 -0.27 -7.94
N ALA A 270 -4.22 -0.63 -8.97
CA ALA A 270 -2.78 -0.38 -9.02
C ALA A 270 -2.52 0.93 -9.78
N PRO A 271 -1.95 1.98 -9.14
CA PRO A 271 -1.81 3.29 -9.79
C PRO A 271 -0.74 3.30 -10.90
N THR A 272 0.22 2.37 -10.84
CA THR A 272 1.36 2.32 -11.77
C THR A 272 1.69 0.89 -12.18
N PRO A 273 2.28 0.66 -13.37
CA PRO A 273 2.89 -0.63 -13.67
C PRO A 273 4.03 -0.93 -12.70
N GLY A 274 4.22 -2.19 -12.35
CA GLY A 274 5.30 -2.60 -11.45
C GLY A 274 4.96 -3.81 -10.60
N ARG A 275 5.86 -4.13 -9.67
CA ARG A 275 5.71 -5.26 -8.76
C ARG A 275 4.96 -4.85 -7.49
N TYR A 276 4.10 -5.74 -7.01
CA TYR A 276 3.27 -5.53 -5.83
C TYR A 276 3.34 -6.73 -4.89
N LEU A 277 3.35 -6.44 -3.61
CA LEU A 277 3.32 -7.41 -2.52
C LEU A 277 1.90 -7.44 -1.96
N LEU A 278 1.25 -8.60 -2.00
CA LEU A 278 -0.13 -8.77 -1.57
C LEU A 278 -0.15 -9.65 -0.32
N TYR A 279 -0.91 -9.26 0.68
CA TYR A 279 -1.08 -9.98 1.93
C TYR A 279 -2.57 -10.21 2.16
N LEU A 280 -3.00 -11.46 2.14
CA LEU A 280 -4.37 -11.86 2.41
C LEU A 280 -4.47 -12.42 3.81
N ASP A 281 -5.24 -11.74 4.66
CA ASP A 281 -5.74 -12.32 5.89
C ASP A 281 -7.03 -13.10 5.63
N PHE A 282 -7.09 -14.33 6.10
CA PHE A 282 -8.30 -15.17 6.09
C PHE A 282 -8.42 -15.95 7.40
N GLN A 283 -9.65 -16.27 7.81
CA GLN A 283 -9.91 -16.97 9.06
C GLN A 283 -10.55 -18.35 8.83
N VAL A 284 -9.96 -19.37 9.47
CA VAL A 284 -10.48 -20.74 9.53
C VAL A 284 -10.13 -21.32 10.90
N GLU A 285 -11.06 -22.04 11.53
CA GLU A 285 -10.90 -22.61 12.88
C GLU A 285 -10.56 -21.53 13.94
N SER A 286 -11.18 -20.35 13.80
CA SER A 286 -10.97 -19.16 14.63
C SER A 286 -9.53 -18.63 14.65
N GLN A 287 -8.69 -19.07 13.71
CA GLN A 287 -7.31 -18.62 13.56
C GLN A 287 -7.18 -17.82 12.26
N VAL A 288 -6.70 -16.58 12.40
CA VAL A 288 -6.34 -15.71 11.27
C VAL A 288 -4.98 -16.15 10.74
N ARG A 289 -4.86 -16.22 9.42
CA ARG A 289 -3.64 -16.57 8.69
C ARG A 289 -3.41 -15.54 7.60
N THR A 290 -2.14 -15.25 7.33
CA THR A 290 -1.73 -14.34 6.26
C THR A 290 -1.03 -15.12 5.14
N ALA A 291 -1.62 -15.13 3.95
CA ALA A 291 -0.96 -15.61 2.73
C ALA A 291 -0.32 -14.43 2.00
N ALA A 292 0.92 -14.59 1.52
CA ALA A 292 1.67 -13.54 0.85
C ALA A 292 1.96 -13.88 -0.61
N PHE A 293 1.71 -12.94 -1.51
CA PHE A 293 1.90 -13.08 -2.95
C PHE A 293 2.80 -11.96 -3.48
N VAL A 294 3.42 -12.22 -4.62
CA VAL A 294 4.14 -11.20 -5.39
C VAL A 294 3.58 -11.21 -6.79
N VAL A 295 2.98 -10.11 -7.22
CA VAL A 295 2.33 -9.98 -8.54
C VAL A 295 2.89 -8.80 -9.31
N GLU A 296 2.65 -8.76 -10.61
CA GLU A 296 3.00 -7.63 -11.46
C GLU A 296 1.72 -6.97 -12.00
N ALA A 297 1.65 -5.64 -11.89
CA ALA A 297 0.69 -4.85 -12.64
C ALA A 297 1.29 -4.46 -13.98
N THR A 298 0.59 -4.80 -15.06
CA THR A 298 0.99 -4.44 -16.42
C THR A 298 0.44 -3.07 -16.81
N ALA A 299 1.13 -2.37 -17.72
CA ALA A 299 0.57 -1.17 -18.32
C ALA A 299 -0.60 -1.52 -19.24
N ASP A 300 -1.60 -0.64 -19.31
CA ASP A 300 -2.72 -0.76 -20.25
C ASP A 300 -2.24 -1.11 -21.67
N GLY A 301 -2.69 -2.26 -22.17
CA GLY A 301 -2.40 -2.72 -23.54
C GLY A 301 -1.02 -3.32 -23.78
N ALA A 302 -0.26 -3.68 -22.73
CA ALA A 302 0.93 -4.51 -22.91
C ALA A 302 0.51 -5.92 -23.37
N PRO A 303 1.05 -6.46 -24.48
CA PRO A 303 0.74 -7.84 -24.88
C PRO A 303 1.23 -8.80 -23.79
N ALA A 304 0.42 -9.81 -23.48
CA ALA A 304 0.83 -10.93 -22.64
C ALA A 304 2.15 -11.52 -23.17
N PRO A 305 3.05 -12.02 -22.31
CA PRO A 305 4.23 -12.74 -22.78
C PRO A 305 3.74 -13.98 -23.56
N ASP A 306 4.01 -13.98 -24.87
CA ASP A 306 3.67 -15.09 -25.76
C ASP A 306 4.25 -16.40 -25.20
N ASP A 307 3.38 -17.39 -24.97
CA ASP A 307 3.77 -18.78 -24.88
C ASP A 307 4.60 -19.12 -26.13
N ALA A 308 5.90 -19.35 -25.91
CA ALA A 308 6.80 -19.74 -26.99
C ALA A 308 6.26 -21.02 -27.66
N PRO A 309 5.99 -21.01 -28.97
CA PRO A 309 5.47 -22.19 -29.63
C PRO A 309 6.52 -23.31 -29.59
N ALA A 310 6.12 -24.46 -29.06
CA ALA A 310 6.87 -25.69 -29.14
C ALA A 310 7.27 -25.93 -30.59
N ALA A 311 8.58 -25.99 -30.85
CA ALA A 311 9.13 -26.30 -32.16
C ALA A 311 8.61 -27.66 -32.62
N GLY A 312 7.73 -27.65 -33.62
CA GLY A 312 7.17 -28.83 -34.26
C GLY A 312 8.26 -29.71 -34.84
N HIS A 313 8.16 -31.02 -34.56
CA HIS A 313 8.84 -32.06 -35.34
C HIS A 313 7.98 -32.36 -36.57
N ASP A 314 8.47 -32.00 -37.75
CA ASP A 314 7.92 -32.46 -39.02
C ASP A 314 8.35 -33.92 -39.30
N PRO A 315 7.45 -34.80 -39.78
CA PRO A 315 7.81 -36.12 -40.27
C PRO A 315 8.24 -36.02 -41.74
N ALA A 316 9.53 -36.20 -42.01
CA ALA A 316 10.02 -36.40 -43.38
C ALA A 316 9.77 -37.84 -43.83
N THR A 317 8.77 -38.03 -44.68
CA THR A 317 8.67 -39.18 -45.59
C THR A 317 9.57 -38.94 -46.79
N HIS A 318 10.46 -39.87 -47.14
CA HIS A 318 10.79 -40.20 -48.54
C HIS A 318 11.45 -41.59 -48.65
N ASP A 319 10.85 -42.38 -49.55
CA ASP A 319 11.31 -43.56 -50.29
C ASP A 319 12.82 -43.86 -50.35
N HIS A 320 13.15 -45.14 -50.13
CA HIS A 320 13.86 -46.01 -51.09
C HIS A 320 13.63 -47.49 -50.75
#